data_AF-A0A6I9NXI9-F1
#
_entry.id   AF-A0A6I9NXI9-F1
#
_cell.length_a   1.000
_cell.length_b   1.000
_cell.length_c   1.000
_cell.angle_alpha   90.00
_cell.angle_beta   90.00
_cell.angle_gamma   90.00
#
_symmetry.space_group_name_H-M   'P 1'
#
loop_
_entity.id
_entity.type
_entity.pdbx_description
1 polymer ?
#
loop_
_entity_poly.entity_id
_entity_poly.type
_entity_poly.pdbx_seq_one_letter_code
_entity_poly.pdbx_strand_id
1 'polypeptide(L)'
;YSLCNDGLIELSNPGASGSLFYVSSDDEFIIKTVQHKEAEFLQKLLPGYFMNINQNKRTLLPKFYGLYCVQAGGKNIRIVVMNNLLPRIIPMHLKYDLKGSTYKRRASPKEREKAVPIHKDLDFIQDLPDGLLLEADNFNAMCKTIQRDCL
;
A
#
# COMPACT_ATOMS: atom_id res chain seq x y z
N TYR A 1 4.72 2.68 21.59
CA TYR A 1 6.09 2.22 21.42
C TYR A 1 6.54 2.40 19.97
N SER A 2 5.88 1.77 18.99
CA SER A 2 6.31 1.69 17.58
C SER A 2 6.57 2.99 16.80
N LEU A 3 5.87 4.10 17.09
CA LEU A 3 5.91 5.32 16.26
C LEU A 3 6.69 6.50 16.85
N CYS A 4 6.89 6.52 18.17
CA CYS A 4 7.38 7.73 18.87
C CYS A 4 8.68 7.53 19.65
N ASN A 5 9.05 6.28 19.98
CA ASN A 5 10.23 6.01 20.80
C ASN A 5 11.49 5.77 19.96
N ASP A 6 11.31 5.31 18.72
CA ASP A 6 12.39 5.02 17.79
C ASP A 6 12.24 5.87 16.51
N GLY A 7 13.37 6.10 15.83
CA GLY A 7 13.40 6.88 14.60
C GLY A 7 12.74 6.16 13.43
N LEU A 8 11.98 6.91 12.63
CA LEU A 8 11.37 6.39 11.40
C LEU A 8 12.41 6.19 10.30
N ILE A 9 12.25 5.12 9.52
CA ILE A 9 13.14 4.80 8.39
C ILE A 9 12.47 5.30 7.10
N GLU A 10 13.12 6.20 6.36
CA GLU A 10 12.61 6.67 5.07
C GLU A 10 12.72 5.58 3.99
N LEU A 11 11.66 5.41 3.21
CA LEU A 11 11.62 4.49 2.06
C LEU A 11 11.79 5.28 0.77
N SER A 12 12.87 5.00 0.04
CA SER A 12 13.15 5.62 -1.27
C SER A 12 12.31 4.99 -2.39
N ASN A 13 10.98 5.16 -2.31
CA ASN A 13 10.04 4.78 -3.36
C ASN A 13 9.29 6.02 -3.85
N PRO A 14 9.82 6.75 -4.85
CA PRO A 14 9.08 7.81 -5.50
C PRO A 14 7.97 7.17 -6.33
N GLY A 15 6.81 6.95 -5.71
CA GLY A 15 5.57 6.76 -6.46
C GLY A 15 5.34 7.98 -7.37
N ALA A 16 4.51 7.83 -8.41
CA ALA A 16 4.21 8.92 -9.34
C ALA A 16 3.67 10.19 -8.67
N SER A 17 3.13 10.08 -7.45
CA SER A 17 2.61 11.17 -6.63
C SER A 17 3.68 12.05 -5.96
N GLY A 18 4.95 11.64 -5.97
CA GLY A 18 6.02 12.32 -5.22
C GLY A 18 5.85 12.28 -3.70
N SER A 19 5.02 11.37 -3.20
CA SER A 19 4.78 11.20 -1.76
C SER A 19 5.99 10.52 -1.09
N LEU A 20 6.37 11.03 0.08
CA LEU A 20 7.34 10.39 0.95
C LEU A 20 6.68 9.26 1.74
N PHE A 21 7.44 8.20 1.95
CA PHE A 21 7.05 7.05 2.74
C PHE A 21 8.10 6.81 3.83
N TYR A 22 7.62 6.49 5.02
CA TYR A 22 8.44 6.03 6.12
C TYR A 22 7.87 4.72 6.65
N VAL A 23 8.70 3.97 7.34
CA VAL A 23 8.30 2.78 8.08
C VAL A 23 8.77 2.89 9.53
N SER A 24 7.97 2.37 10.47
CA SER A 24 8.37 2.24 11.87
C SER A 24 9.55 1.28 12.02
N SER A 25 10.31 1.40 13.10
CA SER A 25 11.52 0.58 13.33
C SER A 25 11.20 -0.91 13.54
N ASP A 26 10.02 -1.22 14.07
CA ASP A 26 9.47 -2.57 14.17
C ASP A 26 8.80 -3.08 12.88
N ASP A 27 8.81 -2.25 11.83
CA ASP A 27 8.32 -2.58 10.48
C ASP A 27 6.81 -2.87 10.39
N GLU A 28 6.04 -2.53 11.42
CA GLU A 28 4.59 -2.76 11.46
C GLU A 28 3.77 -1.68 10.74
N PHE A 29 4.27 -0.43 10.71
CA PHE A 29 3.51 0.72 10.25
C PHE A 29 4.19 1.44 9.08
N ILE A 30 3.39 1.80 8.09
CA ILE A 30 3.77 2.72 7.02
C ILE A 30 3.19 4.09 7.32
N ILE A 31 4.04 5.11 7.22
CA ILE A 31 3.66 6.51 7.30
C ILE A 31 3.83 7.12 5.92
N LYS A 32 2.75 7.61 5.32
CA LYS A 32 2.76 8.21 3.98
C LYS A 32 2.36 9.66 4.03
N THR A 33 3.12 10.54 3.37
CA THR A 33 2.66 11.92 3.14
C THR A 33 1.56 11.94 2.08
N VAL A 34 0.48 12.67 2.36
CA VAL A 34 -0.66 12.83 1.46
C VAL A 34 -0.90 14.29 1.13
N GLN A 35 -1.44 14.56 -0.05
CA GLN A 35 -1.85 15.90 -0.45
C GLN A 35 -3.09 16.36 0.35
N HIS A 36 -3.35 17.67 0.36
CA HIS A 36 -4.52 18.23 1.04
C HIS A 36 -5.83 17.59 0.59
N LYS A 37 -6.02 17.42 -0.73
CA LYS A 37 -7.22 16.82 -1.31
C LYS A 37 -7.40 15.35 -0.91
N GLU A 38 -6.31 14.59 -0.83
CA GLU A 38 -6.34 13.19 -0.39
C GLU A 38 -6.74 13.07 1.09
N ALA A 39 -6.23 13.96 1.95
CA ALA A 39 -6.60 14.00 3.37
C ALA A 39 -8.06 14.41 3.60
N GLU A 40 -8.59 15.37 2.82
CA GLU A 40 -10.01 15.72 2.85
C GLU A 40 -10.88 14.58 2.34
N PHE A 41 -10.46 13.92 1.26
CA PHE A 41 -11.15 12.76 0.73
C PHE A 41 -11.22 11.63 1.75
N LEU A 42 -10.10 11.31 2.43
CA LEU A 42 -10.07 10.27 3.46
C LEU A 42 -11.07 10.56 4.58
N GLN A 43 -11.19 11.81 5.05
CA GLN A 43 -12.17 12.20 6.06
C GLN A 43 -13.61 11.94 5.61
N LYS A 44 -13.94 12.26 4.34
CA LYS A 44 -15.25 11.99 3.74
C LYS A 44 -15.51 10.48 3.56
N LEU A 45 -14.46 9.69 3.37
CA LEU A 45 -14.52 8.24 3.21
C LEU A 45 -14.79 7.51 4.55
N LEU A 46 -14.43 8.09 5.70
CA LEU A 46 -14.45 7.41 7.00
C LEU A 46 -15.78 6.71 7.36
N PRO A 47 -16.99 7.30 7.13
CA PRO A 47 -18.24 6.61 7.43
C PRO A 47 -18.42 5.32 6.61
N GLY A 48 -18.14 5.38 5.30
CA GLY A 48 -18.21 4.21 4.41
C GLY A 48 -17.14 3.16 4.74
N TYR A 49 -15.92 3.62 5.06
CA TYR A 49 -14.84 2.75 5.52
C TYR A 49 -15.19 2.01 6.81
N PHE A 50 -15.80 2.70 7.79
CA PHE A 50 -16.28 2.08 9.03
C PHE A 50 -17.36 1.02 8.77
N MET A 51 -18.32 1.30 7.88
CA MET A 51 -19.32 0.30 7.47
C MET A 51 -18.65 -0.92 6.83
N ASN A 52 -17.69 -0.71 5.92
CA ASN A 52 -16.99 -1.80 5.24
C ASN A 52 -16.21 -2.69 6.21
N ILE A 53 -15.43 -2.13 7.14
CA ILE A 53 -14.70 -2.95 8.13
C ILE A 53 -15.66 -3.77 9.01
N ASN A 54 -16.86 -3.25 9.28
CA ASN A 54 -17.85 -3.97 10.07
C ASN A 54 -18.55 -5.09 9.29
N GLN A 55 -18.78 -4.92 7.99
CA GLN A 55 -19.52 -5.88 7.16
C GLN A 55 -18.62 -6.82 6.34
N ASN A 56 -17.36 -6.45 6.10
CA ASN A 56 -16.37 -7.18 5.33
C ASN A 56 -15.08 -7.33 6.16
N LYS A 57 -15.12 -8.22 7.16
CA LYS A 57 -14.01 -8.40 8.13
C LYS A 57 -12.68 -8.79 7.48
N ARG A 58 -12.70 -9.35 6.27
CA ARG A 58 -11.51 -9.74 5.50
C ARG A 58 -11.12 -8.73 4.41
N THR A 59 -11.67 -7.51 4.43
CA THR A 59 -11.37 -6.45 3.45
C THR A 59 -9.86 -6.26 3.25
N LEU A 60 -9.46 -6.08 1.99
CA LEU A 60 -8.10 -5.83 1.55
C LEU A 60 -7.75 -4.33 1.54
N LEU A 61 -8.71 -3.46 1.83
CA LEU A 61 -8.46 -2.01 1.91
C LEU A 61 -7.40 -1.69 2.98
N PRO A 62 -6.59 -0.63 2.78
CA PRO A 62 -5.59 -0.19 3.75
C PRO A 62 -6.20 0.01 5.14
N LYS A 63 -5.47 -0.42 6.18
CA LYS A 63 -5.89 -0.21 7.57
C LYS A 63 -5.38 1.13 8.05
N PHE A 64 -6.24 2.15 7.98
CA PHE A 64 -5.90 3.49 8.47
C PHE A 64 -5.96 3.54 10.00
N TYR A 65 -4.86 3.93 10.63
CA TYR A 65 -4.74 4.08 12.08
C TYR A 65 -4.76 5.53 12.53
N GLY A 66 -4.40 6.46 11.65
CA GLY A 66 -4.47 7.89 11.95
C GLY A 66 -4.20 8.76 10.72
N LEU A 67 -4.81 9.94 10.73
CA LEU A 67 -4.55 11.03 9.81
C LEU A 67 -4.13 12.24 10.64
N TYR A 68 -2.94 12.77 10.37
CA TYR A 68 -2.37 13.89 11.13
C TYR A 68 -1.90 15.00 10.18
N CYS A 69 -1.81 16.22 10.71
CA CYS A 69 -1.23 17.36 10.02
C CYS A 69 -0.17 17.99 10.92
N VAL A 70 1.06 18.05 10.43
CA VAL A 70 2.19 18.72 11.09
C VAL A 70 2.44 20.03 10.36
N GLN A 71 2.45 21.13 11.11
CA GLN A 71 2.80 22.44 10.57
C GLN A 71 4.28 22.73 10.84
N ALA A 72 5.07 22.88 9.77
CA ALA A 72 6.51 23.12 9.87
C ALA A 72 6.94 24.13 8.79
N GLY A 73 7.69 25.17 9.19
CA GLY A 73 8.20 26.18 8.26
C GLY A 73 7.10 26.86 7.42
N GLY A 74 5.92 27.10 7.99
CA GLY A 74 4.76 27.68 7.29
C GLY A 74 4.05 26.73 6.31
N LYS A 75 4.44 25.46 6.24
CA LYS A 75 3.81 24.44 5.39
C LYS A 75 3.04 23.42 6.22
N ASN A 76 1.96 22.91 5.65
CA ASN A 76 1.14 21.84 6.22
C ASN A 76 1.52 20.49 5.60
N ILE A 77 2.17 19.64 6.39
CA ILE A 77 2.54 18.27 6.01
C ILE A 77 1.48 17.34 6.56
N ARG A 78 0.75 16.65 5.69
CA ARG A 78 -0.29 15.71 6.10
C ARG A 78 0.22 14.29 5.96
N ILE A 79 0.03 13.49 6.99
CA ILE A 79 0.50 12.10 7.02
C ILE A 79 -0.64 11.17 7.39
N VAL A 80 -0.64 10.01 6.75
CA VAL A 80 -1.50 8.88 7.09
C VAL A 80 -0.62 7.77 7.65
N VAL A 81 -1.01 7.24 8.80
CA VAL A 81 -0.43 6.04 9.39
C VAL A 81 -1.32 4.85 9.02
N MET A 82 -0.72 3.81 8.44
CA MET A 82 -1.42 2.61 8.00
C MET A 82 -0.56 1.35 8.22
N ASN A 83 -1.17 0.16 8.09
CA ASN A 83 -0.44 -1.10 8.23
C ASN A 83 0.61 -1.29 7.13
N ASN A 84 1.74 -1.92 7.48
CA ASN A 84 2.66 -2.47 6.51
C ASN A 84 2.14 -3.83 6.02
N LEU A 85 1.90 -3.95 4.71
CA LEU A 85 1.43 -5.21 4.11
C LEU A 85 2.56 -6.23 3.93
N LEU A 86 3.80 -5.76 3.78
CA LEU A 86 4.96 -6.59 3.44
C LEU A 86 6.06 -6.41 4.50
N PRO A 87 5.86 -6.94 5.72
CA PRO A 87 6.83 -6.79 6.79
C PRO A 87 8.13 -7.56 6.48
N ARG A 88 9.27 -6.98 6.82
CA ARG A 88 10.63 -7.50 6.61
C ARG A 88 10.89 -8.84 7.29
N ILE A 89 10.13 -9.16 8.33
CA ILE A 89 10.23 -10.46 9.02
C ILE A 89 9.94 -11.64 8.08
N ILE A 90 9.13 -11.43 7.03
CA ILE A 90 8.93 -12.41 5.97
C ILE A 90 9.73 -11.96 4.73
N PRO A 91 10.79 -12.69 4.31
CA PRO A 91 11.54 -12.34 3.11
C PRO A 91 10.67 -12.50 1.88
N MET A 92 10.39 -11.38 1.20
CA MET A 92 9.65 -11.36 -0.06
C MET A 92 10.59 -11.62 -1.23
N HIS A 93 10.38 -12.74 -1.93
CA HIS A 93 11.16 -13.08 -3.11
C HIS A 93 10.69 -12.34 -4.38
N LEU A 94 9.39 -12.07 -4.48
CA LEU A 94 8.76 -11.38 -5.59
C LEU A 94 7.80 -10.31 -5.07
N LYS A 95 7.72 -9.17 -5.78
CA LYS A 95 6.80 -8.07 -5.46
C LYS A 95 6.17 -7.54 -6.75
N TYR A 96 4.85 -7.35 -6.74
CA TYR A 96 4.11 -6.80 -7.86
C TYR A 96 3.20 -5.64 -7.41
N ASP A 97 3.24 -4.52 -8.14
CA ASP A 97 2.19 -3.51 -8.17
C ASP A 97 1.30 -3.84 -9.37
N LEU A 98 0.03 -4.19 -9.15
CA LEU A 98 -0.92 -4.57 -10.21
C LEU A 98 -2.10 -3.60 -10.23
N LYS A 99 -2.53 -3.20 -11.45
CA LYS A 99 -3.62 -2.24 -11.66
C LYS A 99 -4.64 -2.68 -12.73
N GLY A 100 -4.40 -3.79 -13.43
CA GLY A 100 -5.26 -4.28 -14.50
C GLY A 100 -5.15 -3.48 -15.81
N SER A 101 -4.12 -2.66 -15.95
CA SER A 101 -3.87 -1.84 -17.15
C SER A 101 -2.53 -2.20 -17.78
N THR A 102 -2.29 -1.78 -19.02
CA THR A 102 -1.05 -2.11 -19.76
C THR A 102 -0.14 -0.90 -19.99
N TYR A 103 -0.70 0.32 -20.08
CA TYR A 103 0.09 1.52 -20.34
C TYR A 103 1.02 1.88 -19.18
N LYS A 104 2.34 1.95 -19.43
CA LYS A 104 3.40 2.21 -18.43
C LYS A 104 3.39 1.22 -17.25
N ARG A 105 2.93 -0.01 -17.47
CA ARG A 105 2.89 -1.09 -16.48
C ARG A 105 4.02 -2.09 -16.64
N ARG A 106 5.22 -1.56 -16.86
CA ARG A 106 6.50 -2.28 -16.78
C ARG A 106 7.41 -1.61 -15.74
N ALA A 107 8.14 -2.39 -14.95
CA ALA A 107 9.15 -1.88 -14.03
C ALA A 107 10.21 -1.08 -14.81
N SER A 108 10.66 0.05 -14.24
CA SER A 108 11.69 0.87 -14.87
C SER A 108 13.06 0.17 -14.78
N PRO A 109 14.04 0.54 -15.62
CA PRO A 109 15.40 0.00 -15.52
C PRO A 109 15.99 0.18 -14.10
N LYS A 110 15.85 1.39 -13.53
CA LYS A 110 16.28 1.70 -12.16
C LYS A 110 15.62 0.82 -11.09
N GLU A 111 14.34 0.47 -11.25
CA GLU A 111 13.65 -0.41 -10.29
C GLU A 111 14.20 -1.84 -10.36
N ARG A 112 14.51 -2.31 -11.58
CA ARG A 112 15.04 -3.65 -11.85
C ARG A 112 16.47 -3.85 -11.33
N GLU A 113 17.21 -2.79 -11.04
CA GLU A 113 18.54 -2.84 -10.42
C GLU A 113 18.50 -3.15 -8.91
N LYS A 114 17.33 -3.04 -8.27
CA LYS A 114 17.18 -3.36 -6.83
C LYS A 114 17.29 -4.87 -6.60
N ALA A 115 17.75 -5.27 -5.41
CA ALA A 115 17.86 -6.67 -5.03
C ALA A 115 16.52 -7.43 -5.09
N VAL A 116 15.41 -6.76 -4.76
CA VAL A 116 14.05 -7.27 -4.94
C VAL A 116 13.20 -6.19 -5.61
N PRO A 117 13.11 -6.20 -6.96
CA PRO A 117 12.35 -5.21 -7.72
C PRO A 117 10.84 -5.28 -7.45
N ILE A 118 10.16 -4.15 -7.60
CA ILE A 118 8.70 -4.10 -7.71
C ILE A 118 8.30 -4.17 -9.19
N HIS A 119 7.85 -5.35 -9.61
CA HIS A 119 7.34 -5.64 -10.94
C HIS A 119 5.94 -5.04 -11.15
N LYS A 120 5.51 -4.92 -12.40
CA LYS A 120 4.16 -4.43 -12.77
C LYS A 120 3.41 -5.41 -13.66
N ASP A 121 2.22 -5.04 -14.12
CA ASP A 121 1.30 -5.93 -14.84
C ASP A 121 1.92 -6.63 -16.07
N LEU A 122 2.68 -5.92 -16.91
CA LEU A 122 3.32 -6.52 -18.09
C LEU A 122 4.51 -7.41 -17.74
N ASP A 123 5.14 -7.17 -16.59
CA ASP A 123 6.17 -8.06 -16.06
C ASP A 123 5.51 -9.33 -15.51
N PHE A 124 4.43 -9.20 -14.73
CA PHE A 124 3.67 -10.34 -14.21
C PHE A 124 3.19 -11.29 -15.31
N ILE A 125 2.58 -10.75 -16.38
CA ILE A 125 2.09 -11.56 -17.51
C ILE A 125 3.24 -12.30 -18.21
N GLN A 126 4.43 -11.70 -18.27
CA GLN A 126 5.60 -12.29 -18.91
C GLN A 126 6.30 -13.31 -18.02
N ASP A 127 6.48 -12.98 -16.74
CA ASP A 127 7.26 -13.75 -15.77
C ASP A 127 6.45 -14.95 -15.24
N LEU A 128 5.12 -14.82 -15.18
CA LEU A 128 4.17 -15.83 -14.67
C LEU A 128 3.00 -16.01 -15.66
N PRO A 129 3.22 -16.63 -16.83
CA PRO A 129 2.19 -16.77 -17.87
C PRO A 129 0.98 -17.61 -17.41
N ASP A 130 1.21 -18.59 -16.52
CA ASP A 130 0.15 -19.43 -15.93
C ASP A 130 -0.49 -18.78 -14.68
N GLY A 131 0.01 -17.62 -14.27
CA GLY A 131 -0.48 -16.88 -13.10
C GLY A 131 -0.12 -17.49 -11.75
N LEU A 132 -0.92 -17.14 -10.73
CA LEU A 132 -0.79 -17.68 -9.37
C LEU A 132 -1.91 -18.69 -9.12
N LEU A 133 -1.54 -19.95 -8.92
CA LEU A 133 -2.48 -21.00 -8.55
C LEU A 133 -2.84 -20.89 -7.07
N LEU A 134 -4.13 -20.88 -6.79
CA LEU A 134 -4.69 -20.87 -5.44
C LEU A 134 -5.66 -22.04 -5.29
N GLU A 135 -5.70 -22.62 -4.09
CA GLU A 135 -6.75 -23.58 -3.73
C GLU A 135 -8.13 -22.95 -3.91
N ALA A 136 -9.11 -23.75 -4.35
CA ALA A 136 -10.43 -23.26 -4.73
C ALA A 136 -11.09 -22.39 -3.65
N ASP A 137 -10.98 -22.79 -2.38
CA ASP A 137 -11.56 -22.05 -1.26
C ASP A 137 -10.89 -20.69 -1.05
N ASN A 138 -9.56 -20.63 -1.16
CA ASN A 138 -8.80 -19.38 -1.03
C ASN A 138 -9.07 -18.44 -2.22
N PHE A 139 -9.13 -18.99 -3.43
CA PHE A 139 -9.50 -18.25 -4.64
C PHE A 139 -10.89 -17.63 -4.49
N ASN A 140 -11.89 -18.43 -4.12
CA ASN A 140 -13.27 -17.97 -3.95
C ASN A 140 -13.38 -16.90 -2.86
N ALA A 141 -12.69 -17.08 -1.73
CA ALA A 141 -12.66 -16.08 -0.66
C ALA A 141 -12.01 -14.77 -1.11
N MET A 142 -10.89 -14.84 -1.82
CA MET A 142 -10.19 -13.67 -2.34
C MET A 142 -11.03 -12.92 -3.36
N CYS A 143 -11.59 -13.61 -4.36
CA CYS A 143 -12.45 -13.00 -5.38
C CYS A 143 -13.67 -12.32 -4.77
N LYS A 144 -14.35 -12.99 -3.82
CA LYS A 144 -15.51 -12.41 -3.13
C LYS A 144 -15.14 -11.14 -2.35
N THR A 145 -13.99 -11.13 -1.67
CA THR A 145 -13.53 -9.94 -0.96
C THR A 145 -13.16 -8.81 -1.92
N ILE A 146 -12.39 -9.09 -2.98
CA ILE A 146 -12.02 -8.08 -4.00
C ILE A 146 -13.27 -7.48 -4.62
N GLN A 147 -14.24 -8.31 -5.02
CA GLN A 147 -15.50 -7.84 -5.59
C GLN A 147 -16.22 -6.88 -4.64
N ARG A 148 -16.27 -7.18 -3.34
CA ARG A 148 -16.90 -6.31 -2.34
C ARG A 148 -16.13 -5.01 -2.10
N ASP A 149 -14.80 -5.03 -2.17
CA ASP A 149 -13.98 -3.84 -1.96
C ASP A 149 -13.95 -2.90 -3.19
N CYS A 150 -14.34 -3.40 -4.37
CA CYS A 150 -14.41 -2.62 -5.61
C CYS A 150 -15.80 -2.01 -5.89
N LEU A 151 -16.84 -2.39 -5.15
CA LEU A 151 -18.21 -1.85 -5.24
C LEU A 151 -18.37 -0.61 -4.36
#